data_AF-A0ABF7PVS7-F1
#
_entry.id   AF-A0ABF7PVS7-F1
#
_cell.length_a   1.000
_cell.length_b   1.000
_cell.length_c   1.000
_cell.angle_alpha   90.00
_cell.angle_beta   90.00
_cell.angle_gamma   90.00
#
_symmetry.space_group_name_H-M   'P 1'
#
loop_
_entity.id
_entity.type
_entity.pdbx_description
1 polymer ?
#
loop_
_entity_poly.entity_id
_entity_poly.type
_entity_poly.pdbx_seq_one_letter_code
_entity_poly.pdbx_strand_id
1 'polypeptide(L)'
;MTIKLPTIIATFLLIISCTKHAQKIENTEINIEKKIIKETITDEDNNIFHIDAQTPITEGLELGFEKLIKEWKTNKIESLKTKKSKNYNYESFYYSDFEIFKSPDLKITSILYSQYTIDKYDANGITTYHPINLRGKEKIKLSDIISKDQLDSLMQVLRTQVETDFKKFGIYSDMYSNNKSKFEEEFEKAFKQYKYYFKNNNVVIFYDALTIRPRVDGKIEFIFPIDNNTEN
;
A
#
# COMPACT_ATOMS: atom_id res chain seq x y z
N MET A 1 -18.13 1.36 69.59
CA MET A 1 -17.01 0.69 68.92
C MET A 1 -17.55 0.10 67.63
N THR A 2 -17.23 0.75 66.52
CA THR A 2 -17.75 0.53 65.17
C THR A 2 -17.03 -0.65 64.52
N ILE A 3 -17.76 -1.72 64.19
CA ILE A 3 -17.23 -2.82 63.38
C ILE A 3 -17.90 -2.74 62.01
N LYS A 4 -17.08 -2.45 61.01
CA LYS A 4 -17.43 -2.26 59.60
C LYS A 4 -17.73 -3.61 58.95
N LEU A 5 -18.88 -3.73 58.27
CA LEU A 5 -19.12 -4.80 57.29
C LEU A 5 -18.25 -4.55 56.04
N PRO A 6 -17.76 -5.60 55.36
CA PRO A 6 -17.08 -5.46 54.08
C PRO A 6 -18.09 -5.17 52.96
N THR A 7 -17.81 -4.12 52.20
CA THR A 7 -18.50 -3.74 50.97
C THR A 7 -18.23 -4.81 49.89
N ILE A 8 -19.24 -5.63 49.58
CA ILE A 8 -19.22 -6.50 48.39
C ILE A 8 -19.59 -5.62 47.20
N ILE A 9 -18.60 -5.31 46.36
CA ILE A 9 -18.82 -4.67 45.05
C ILE A 9 -19.33 -5.75 44.11
N ALA A 10 -20.63 -5.74 43.84
CA ALA A 10 -21.25 -6.57 42.81
C ALA A 10 -20.99 -5.93 41.43
N THR A 11 -20.07 -6.50 40.67
CA THR A 11 -19.85 -6.12 39.27
C THR A 11 -21.01 -6.65 38.43
N PHE A 12 -21.86 -5.74 37.96
CA PHE A 12 -23.00 -6.03 37.11
C PHE A 12 -22.50 -6.41 35.69
N LEU A 13 -22.40 -7.71 35.40
CA LEU A 13 -22.18 -8.23 34.04
C LEU A 13 -23.51 -8.20 33.28
N LEU A 14 -23.72 -7.18 32.45
CA LEU A 14 -24.84 -7.11 31.52
C LEU A 14 -24.47 -7.84 30.22
N ILE A 15 -24.89 -9.10 30.12
CA ILE A 15 -24.83 -9.88 28.88
C ILE A 15 -26.08 -9.52 28.06
N ILE A 16 -25.94 -8.61 27.10
CA ILE A 16 -27.01 -8.34 26.12
C ILE A 16 -26.79 -9.29 24.95
N SER A 17 -27.44 -10.46 25.02
CA SER A 17 -27.53 -11.40 23.90
C SER A 17 -28.34 -10.76 22.77
N CYS A 18 -27.67 -10.37 21.70
CA CYS A 18 -28.31 -9.97 20.45
C CYS A 18 -27.80 -10.91 19.34
N THR A 19 -28.62 -11.88 18.96
CA THR A 19 -28.35 -12.82 17.87
C THR A 19 -28.32 -12.06 16.53
N LYS A 20 -27.13 -11.76 16.03
CA LYS A 20 -26.96 -11.35 14.62
C LYS A 20 -26.99 -12.58 13.73
N HIS A 21 -27.78 -12.50 12.67
CA HIS A 21 -27.89 -13.50 11.61
C HIS A 21 -26.51 -14.04 11.20
N ALA A 22 -26.36 -15.36 11.25
CA ALA A 22 -25.24 -16.05 10.63
C ALA A 22 -25.26 -15.73 9.13
N GLN A 23 -24.40 -14.82 8.70
CA GLN A 23 -24.12 -14.63 7.29
C GLN A 23 -23.55 -15.94 6.76
N LYS A 24 -24.20 -16.44 5.70
CA LYS A 24 -23.81 -17.59 4.91
C LYS A 24 -22.31 -17.47 4.61
N ILE A 25 -21.52 -18.46 5.03
CA ILE A 25 -20.09 -18.55 4.74
C ILE A 25 -19.98 -18.84 3.24
N GLU A 26 -20.06 -17.81 2.41
CA GLU A 26 -19.60 -17.88 1.03
C GLU A 26 -18.10 -18.15 1.06
N ASN A 27 -17.67 -19.06 0.20
CA ASN A 27 -16.29 -19.49 0.12
C ASN A 27 -15.38 -18.27 -0.07
N THR A 28 -14.62 -17.91 0.96
CA THR A 28 -13.83 -16.65 1.00
C THR A 28 -12.59 -16.71 0.11
N GLU A 29 -12.29 -17.88 -0.45
CA GLU A 29 -11.10 -18.09 -1.26
C GLU A 29 -11.33 -17.67 -2.71
N ILE A 30 -10.68 -16.58 -3.09
CA ILE A 30 -10.64 -16.11 -4.48
C ILE A 30 -9.54 -16.84 -5.24
N ASN A 31 -9.88 -17.34 -6.43
CA ASN A 31 -8.88 -17.82 -7.38
C ASN A 31 -8.27 -16.60 -8.10
N ILE A 32 -6.95 -16.42 -7.95
CA ILE A 32 -6.20 -15.37 -8.64
C ILE A 32 -5.26 -16.08 -9.62
N GLU A 33 -5.47 -15.81 -10.89
CA GLU A 33 -4.64 -16.33 -11.97
C GLU A 33 -3.66 -15.26 -12.43
N LYS A 34 -2.60 -15.72 -13.10
CA LYS A 34 -1.61 -14.84 -13.71
C LYS A 34 -1.90 -14.66 -15.20
N LYS A 35 -1.96 -13.41 -15.64
CA LYS A 35 -1.91 -13.02 -17.05
C LYS A 35 -0.52 -12.45 -17.36
N ILE A 36 0.05 -12.84 -18.49
CA ILE A 36 1.33 -12.34 -18.97
C ILE A 36 1.07 -11.39 -20.14
N ILE A 37 1.65 -10.20 -20.10
CA ILE A 37 1.61 -9.20 -21.16
C ILE A 37 3.05 -8.89 -21.54
N LYS A 38 3.45 -9.31 -22.75
CA LYS A 38 4.79 -9.07 -23.28
C LYS A 38 4.69 -8.46 -24.66
N GLU A 39 5.03 -7.18 -24.76
CA GLU A 39 4.89 -6.42 -26.00
C GLU A 39 6.08 -5.46 -26.21
N THR A 40 6.39 -5.19 -27.48
CA THR A 40 7.30 -4.11 -27.88
C THR A 40 6.56 -3.27 -28.90
N ILE A 41 6.45 -1.98 -28.62
CA ILE A 41 5.67 -1.02 -29.40
C ILE A 41 6.59 0.10 -29.85
N THR A 42 6.41 0.56 -31.08
CA THR A 42 7.06 1.77 -31.60
C THR A 42 6.00 2.82 -31.90
N ASP A 43 6.20 4.05 -31.43
CA ASP A 43 5.30 5.18 -31.73
C ASP A 43 5.68 5.89 -33.04
N GLU A 44 4.88 6.91 -33.39
CA GLU A 44 5.07 7.71 -34.62
C GLU A 44 6.40 8.50 -34.65
N ASP A 45 6.99 8.77 -33.47
CA ASP A 45 8.27 9.46 -33.31
C ASP A 45 9.45 8.46 -33.24
N ASN A 46 9.21 7.17 -33.55
CA ASN A 46 10.16 6.05 -33.45
C ASN A 46 10.68 5.76 -32.03
N ASN A 47 9.97 6.19 -30.99
CA ASN A 47 10.27 5.78 -29.62
C ASN A 47 9.83 4.33 -29.40
N ILE A 48 10.60 3.58 -28.62
CA ILE A 48 10.38 2.16 -28.38
C ILE A 48 9.95 1.95 -26.92
N PHE A 49 8.87 1.20 -26.72
CA PHE A 49 8.35 0.85 -25.41
C PHE A 49 8.33 -0.67 -25.26
N HIS A 50 9.07 -1.19 -24.29
CA HIS A 50 9.08 -2.59 -23.92
C HIS A 50 8.22 -2.81 -22.67
N ILE A 51 7.26 -3.71 -22.75
CA ILE A 51 6.41 -4.10 -21.64
C ILE A 51 6.62 -5.61 -21.41
N ASP A 52 7.01 -5.97 -20.19
CA ASP A 52 7.07 -7.34 -19.69
C ASP A 52 6.40 -7.39 -18.32
N ALA A 53 5.09 -7.68 -18.32
CA ALA A 53 4.21 -7.51 -17.19
C ALA A 53 3.50 -8.81 -16.81
N GLN A 54 3.53 -9.16 -15.53
CA GLN A 54 2.68 -10.19 -14.95
C GLN A 54 1.56 -9.50 -14.16
N THR A 55 0.30 -9.68 -14.57
CA THR A 55 -0.86 -9.09 -13.88
C THR A 55 -1.72 -10.18 -13.23
N PRO A 56 -2.20 -9.96 -11.99
CA PRO A 56 -3.17 -10.85 -11.38
C PRO A 56 -4.56 -10.57 -11.99
N ILE A 57 -5.30 -11.62 -12.30
CA ILE A 57 -6.68 -11.58 -12.78
C ILE A 57 -7.55 -12.51 -11.95
N THR A 58 -8.82 -12.19 -11.82
CA THR A 58 -9.79 -13.04 -11.12
C THR A 58 -11.18 -12.85 -11.73
N GLU A 59 -11.97 -13.90 -11.77
CA GLU A 59 -13.26 -13.90 -12.45
C GLU A 59 -14.27 -12.94 -11.77
N GLY A 60 -14.81 -12.01 -12.56
CA GLY A 60 -15.84 -11.08 -12.10
C GLY A 60 -15.34 -9.96 -11.20
N LEU A 61 -14.03 -9.69 -11.14
CA LEU A 61 -13.47 -8.54 -10.42
C LEU A 61 -12.32 -7.89 -11.21
N GLU A 62 -12.49 -6.60 -11.54
CA GLU A 62 -11.45 -5.79 -12.17
C GLU A 62 -10.47 -5.21 -11.14
N LEU A 63 -9.21 -5.62 -11.24
CA LEU A 63 -8.14 -5.16 -10.34
C LEU A 63 -7.47 -3.86 -10.83
N GLY A 64 -7.60 -3.51 -12.11
CA GLY A 64 -7.12 -2.24 -12.67
C GLY A 64 -5.64 -2.19 -13.07
N PHE A 65 -4.87 -3.28 -12.92
CA PHE A 65 -3.44 -3.29 -13.23
C PHE A 65 -3.12 -3.10 -14.73
N GLU A 66 -3.97 -3.59 -15.64
CA GLU A 66 -3.82 -3.29 -17.06
C GLU A 66 -4.00 -1.81 -17.39
N LYS A 67 -4.81 -1.09 -16.61
CA LYS A 67 -4.97 0.35 -16.75
C LYS A 67 -3.67 1.08 -16.39
N LEU A 68 -2.92 0.62 -15.37
CA LEU A 68 -1.62 1.19 -15.01
C LEU A 68 -0.60 1.08 -16.15
N ILE A 69 -0.57 -0.05 -16.86
CA ILE A 69 0.31 -0.25 -18.03
C ILE A 69 -0.04 0.76 -19.12
N LYS A 70 -1.35 0.93 -19.41
CA LYS A 70 -1.84 1.90 -20.40
C LYS A 70 -1.52 3.34 -19.99
N GLU A 71 -1.79 3.70 -18.74
CA GLU A 71 -1.51 5.04 -18.18
C GLU A 71 -0.01 5.35 -18.21
N TRP A 72 0.85 4.40 -17.83
CA TRP A 72 2.31 4.57 -17.95
C TRP A 72 2.73 4.91 -19.38
N LYS A 73 2.25 4.14 -20.37
CA LYS A 73 2.58 4.35 -21.77
C LYS A 73 2.13 5.73 -22.25
N THR A 74 0.87 6.10 -21.98
CA THR A 74 0.33 7.41 -22.36
C THR A 74 1.12 8.55 -21.74
N ASN A 75 1.36 8.49 -20.42
CA ASN A 75 2.12 9.51 -19.71
C ASN A 75 3.56 9.60 -20.23
N LYS A 76 4.15 8.46 -20.61
CA LYS A 76 5.51 8.43 -21.17
C LYS A 76 5.55 9.13 -22.52
N ILE A 77 4.65 8.78 -23.44
CA ILE A 77 4.53 9.43 -24.76
C ILE A 77 4.34 10.94 -24.59
N GLU A 78 3.42 11.37 -23.71
CA GLU A 78 3.19 12.78 -23.43
C GLU A 78 4.42 13.49 -22.86
N SER A 79 5.14 12.85 -21.93
CA SER A 79 6.37 13.42 -21.37
C SER A 79 7.44 13.63 -22.43
N LEU A 80 7.56 12.71 -23.40
CA LEU A 80 8.56 12.79 -24.46
C LEU A 80 8.23 13.91 -25.47
N LYS A 81 6.95 14.20 -25.73
CA LYS A 81 6.54 15.35 -26.57
C LYS A 81 7.05 16.70 -26.05
N THR A 82 7.28 16.82 -24.74
CA THR A 82 7.79 18.06 -24.12
C THR A 82 9.32 18.19 -24.17
N LYS A 83 10.05 17.11 -24.47
CA LYS A 83 11.52 17.13 -24.55
C LYS A 83 11.95 17.73 -25.90
N LYS A 84 12.61 18.89 -25.85
CA LYS A 84 13.02 19.70 -27.03
C LYS A 84 14.09 19.07 -27.95
N SER A 85 14.61 17.88 -27.66
CA SER A 85 15.74 17.27 -28.37
C SER A 85 15.33 15.96 -29.03
N LYS A 86 15.08 15.98 -30.35
CA LYS A 86 14.82 14.79 -31.19
C LYS A 86 16.09 14.11 -31.71
N ASN A 87 17.27 14.36 -31.12
CA ASN A 87 18.52 13.82 -31.67
C ASN A 87 18.65 12.29 -31.52
N TYR A 88 17.80 11.66 -30.72
CA TYR A 88 17.82 10.21 -30.48
C TYR A 88 16.40 9.68 -30.26
N ASN A 89 16.15 8.45 -30.70
CA ASN A 89 14.94 7.71 -30.35
C ASN A 89 15.01 7.32 -28.87
N TYR A 90 13.93 7.55 -28.12
CA TYR A 90 13.83 7.11 -26.74
C TYR A 90 13.45 5.63 -26.67
N GLU A 91 14.00 4.91 -25.71
CA GLU A 91 13.66 3.51 -25.43
C GLU A 91 13.36 3.39 -23.93
N SER A 92 12.18 2.86 -23.60
CA SER A 92 11.67 2.79 -22.23
C SER A 92 11.15 1.39 -21.92
N PHE A 93 11.32 0.98 -20.67
CA PHE A 93 10.98 -0.36 -20.22
C PHE A 93 10.00 -0.31 -19.05
N TYR A 94 9.00 -1.19 -19.09
CA TYR A 94 8.05 -1.48 -18.04
C TYR A 94 8.15 -2.95 -17.68
N TYR A 95 8.41 -3.20 -16.40
CA TYR A 95 8.42 -4.55 -15.83
C TYR A 95 7.43 -4.60 -14.68
N SER A 96 6.67 -5.69 -14.56
CA SER A 96 5.86 -5.91 -13.37
C SER A 96 5.75 -7.36 -12.95
N ASP A 97 5.57 -7.53 -11.65
CA ASP A 97 5.26 -8.80 -11.01
C ASP A 97 4.36 -8.56 -9.80
N PHE A 98 3.78 -9.61 -9.22
CA PHE A 98 2.94 -9.49 -8.04
C PHE A 98 3.14 -10.62 -7.04
N GLU A 99 2.92 -10.28 -5.77
CA GLU A 99 2.86 -11.24 -4.66
C GLU A 99 1.42 -11.35 -4.14
N ILE A 100 1.02 -12.56 -3.73
CA ILE A 100 -0.26 -12.81 -3.08
C ILE A 100 0.00 -13.23 -1.64
N PHE A 101 -0.64 -12.55 -0.70
CA PHE A 101 -0.64 -12.88 0.73
C PHE A 101 -2.04 -13.32 1.14
N LYS A 102 -2.17 -14.55 1.60
CA LYS A 102 -3.41 -15.05 2.22
C LYS A 102 -3.32 -14.88 3.73
N SER A 103 -4.35 -14.28 4.33
CA SER A 103 -4.50 -14.08 5.77
C SER A 103 -5.79 -14.77 6.23
N PRO A 104 -5.77 -16.10 6.47
CA PRO A 104 -6.97 -16.89 6.73
C PRO A 104 -7.79 -16.39 7.92
N ASP A 105 -7.13 -16.03 9.02
CA ASP A 105 -7.80 -15.58 10.25
C ASP A 105 -8.58 -14.27 10.04
N LEU A 106 -8.04 -13.38 9.19
CA LEU A 106 -8.69 -12.12 8.83
C LEU A 106 -9.71 -12.28 7.68
N LYS A 107 -9.68 -13.43 7.01
CA LYS A 107 -10.39 -13.74 5.75
C LYS A 107 -10.05 -12.72 4.65
N ILE A 108 -8.77 -12.36 4.55
CA ILE A 108 -8.27 -11.38 3.60
C ILE A 108 -7.28 -12.06 2.63
N THR A 109 -7.38 -11.69 1.36
CA THR A 109 -6.32 -11.92 0.38
C THR A 109 -5.78 -10.56 -0.07
N SER A 110 -4.49 -10.34 0.13
CA SER A 110 -3.80 -9.15 -0.33
C SER A 110 -2.96 -9.45 -1.56
N ILE A 111 -3.02 -8.55 -2.53
CA ILE A 111 -2.23 -8.59 -3.76
C ILE A 111 -1.30 -7.39 -3.72
N LEU A 112 0.01 -7.60 -3.79
CA LEU A 112 0.99 -6.54 -3.92
C LEU A 112 1.56 -6.55 -5.33
N TYR A 113 1.04 -5.69 -6.20
CA TYR A 113 1.57 -5.51 -7.55
C TYR A 113 2.77 -4.56 -7.51
N SER A 114 3.86 -4.96 -8.13
CA SER A 114 5.09 -4.19 -8.26
C SER A 114 5.28 -3.75 -9.70
N GLN A 115 5.59 -2.49 -9.91
CA GLN A 115 5.85 -1.88 -11.21
C GLN A 115 7.22 -1.24 -11.19
N TYR A 116 8.13 -1.71 -12.05
CA TYR A 116 9.45 -1.14 -12.27
C TYR A 116 9.54 -0.52 -13.66
N THR A 117 9.98 0.73 -13.74
CA THR A 117 10.16 1.44 -15.01
C THR A 117 11.54 2.06 -15.11
N ILE A 118 12.12 2.07 -16.31
CA ILE A 118 13.45 2.64 -16.58
C ILE A 118 13.54 3.12 -18.03
N ASP A 119 14.26 4.21 -18.30
CA ASP A 119 14.65 4.57 -19.66
C ASP A 119 16.03 4.02 -20.00
N LYS A 120 16.28 3.76 -21.27
CA LYS A 120 17.59 3.36 -21.75
C LYS A 120 18.63 4.41 -21.37
N TYR A 121 19.75 3.93 -20.82
CA TYR A 121 20.87 4.72 -20.29
C TYR A 121 20.63 5.43 -18.96
N ASP A 122 19.43 5.34 -18.36
CA ASP A 122 19.28 5.76 -16.98
C ASP A 122 20.13 4.86 -16.08
N ALA A 123 20.78 5.46 -15.08
CA ALA A 123 21.57 4.70 -14.11
C ALA A 123 20.71 3.72 -13.31
N ASN A 124 19.40 3.98 -13.21
CA ASN A 124 18.50 3.42 -12.22
C ASN A 124 17.03 3.63 -12.60
N GLY A 125 16.20 2.60 -12.50
CA GLY A 125 14.74 2.73 -12.65
C GLY A 125 14.01 3.08 -11.35
N ILE A 126 12.69 3.15 -11.42
CA ILE A 126 11.81 3.46 -10.29
C ILE A 126 10.84 2.30 -10.09
N THR A 127 10.77 1.79 -8.86
CA THR A 127 9.78 0.79 -8.45
C THR A 127 8.65 1.48 -7.68
N THR A 128 7.41 1.23 -8.09
CA THR A 128 6.19 1.65 -7.40
C THR A 128 5.36 0.42 -7.07
N TYR A 129 4.65 0.43 -5.95
CA TYR A 129 3.82 -0.69 -5.53
C TYR A 129 2.34 -0.31 -5.48
N HIS A 130 1.46 -1.26 -5.79
CA HIS A 130 0.02 -1.05 -5.90
C HIS A 130 -0.70 -2.18 -5.15
N PRO A 131 -0.94 -2.03 -3.83
CA PRO A 131 -1.62 -3.07 -3.07
C PRO A 131 -3.13 -3.04 -3.31
N ILE A 132 -3.74 -4.22 -3.33
CA ILE A 132 -5.19 -4.42 -3.27
C ILE A 132 -5.48 -5.42 -2.16
N ASN A 133 -6.43 -5.08 -1.29
CA ASN A 133 -6.87 -5.94 -0.20
C ASN A 133 -8.29 -6.40 -0.46
N LEU A 134 -8.51 -7.70 -0.41
CA LEU A 134 -9.79 -8.33 -0.78
C LEU A 134 -10.34 -9.18 0.36
N ARG A 135 -11.64 -9.10 0.59
CA ARG A 135 -12.43 -10.06 1.38
C ARG A 135 -13.45 -10.69 0.44
N GLY A 136 -13.20 -11.92 0.00
CA GLY A 136 -13.90 -12.47 -1.16
C GLY A 136 -13.64 -11.59 -2.40
N LYS A 137 -14.69 -11.22 -3.13
CA LYS A 137 -14.61 -10.35 -4.33
C LYS A 137 -14.67 -8.85 -4.03
N GLU A 138 -14.69 -8.45 -2.76
CA GLU A 138 -14.82 -7.04 -2.37
C GLU A 138 -13.47 -6.42 -2.00
N LYS A 139 -13.20 -5.22 -2.52
CA LYS A 139 -12.04 -4.40 -2.11
C LYS A 139 -12.33 -3.76 -0.76
N ILE A 140 -11.45 -3.99 0.20
CA ILE A 140 -11.59 -3.52 1.58
C ILE A 140 -10.52 -2.49 1.94
N LYS A 141 -10.86 -1.66 2.93
CA LYS A 141 -9.98 -0.68 3.56
C LYS A 141 -9.52 -1.16 4.92
N LEU A 142 -8.46 -0.54 5.46
CA LEU A 142 -8.00 -0.79 6.82
C LEU A 142 -9.10 -0.57 7.87
N SER A 143 -9.94 0.46 7.68
CA SER A 143 -11.08 0.77 8.56
C SER A 143 -12.19 -0.29 8.57
N ASP A 144 -12.19 -1.22 7.61
CA ASP A 144 -13.18 -2.31 7.56
C ASP A 144 -12.74 -3.51 8.43
N ILE A 145 -11.51 -3.46 8.96
CA ILE A 145 -10.85 -4.56 9.69
C ILE A 145 -10.57 -4.21 11.15
N ILE A 146 -10.10 -2.99 11.41
CA ILE A 146 -9.75 -2.54 12.77
C ILE A 146 -10.69 -1.43 13.23
N SER A 147 -10.90 -1.31 14.54
CA SER A 147 -11.73 -0.25 15.11
C SER A 147 -11.11 1.13 14.87
N LYS A 148 -11.93 2.18 14.99
CA LYS A 148 -11.44 3.56 14.87
C LYS A 148 -10.33 3.86 15.88
N ASP A 149 -10.50 3.45 17.13
CA ASP A 149 -9.51 3.71 18.19
C ASP A 149 -8.19 2.98 17.94
N GLN A 150 -8.25 1.75 17.41
CA GLN A 150 -7.07 1.00 16.98
C GLN A 150 -6.38 1.68 15.80
N LEU A 151 -7.15 2.16 14.82
CA LEU A 151 -6.63 2.87 13.65
C LEU A 151 -5.95 4.19 14.07
N ASP A 152 -6.59 4.99 14.92
CA ASP A 152 -6.04 6.25 15.42
C ASP A 152 -4.74 6.00 16.20
N SER A 153 -4.71 4.97 17.05
CA SER A 153 -3.51 4.55 17.78
C SER A 153 -2.38 4.11 16.86
N LEU A 154 -2.69 3.28 15.85
CA LEU A 154 -1.73 2.86 14.83
C LEU A 154 -1.17 4.04 14.05
N MET A 155 -2.02 4.99 13.64
CA MET A 155 -1.60 6.16 12.88
C MET A 155 -0.71 7.09 13.70
N GLN A 156 -0.96 7.21 15.01
CA GLN A 156 -0.09 7.97 15.91
C GLN A 156 1.30 7.34 16.01
N VAL A 157 1.38 6.03 16.22
CA VAL A 157 2.67 5.30 16.30
C VAL A 157 3.43 5.40 14.98
N LEU A 158 2.75 5.16 13.85
CA LEU A 158 3.33 5.27 12.52
C LEU A 158 3.89 6.68 12.28
N ARG A 159 3.14 7.72 12.63
CA ARG A 159 3.55 9.12 12.46
C ARG A 159 4.87 9.41 13.16
N THR A 160 5.03 8.99 14.41
CA THR A 160 6.26 9.18 15.17
C THR A 160 7.45 8.45 14.54
N GLN A 161 7.25 7.22 14.08
CA GLN A 161 8.31 6.44 13.44
C GLN A 161 8.73 7.06 12.10
N VAL A 162 7.76 7.42 11.25
CA VAL A 162 8.00 8.02 9.93
C VAL A 162 8.64 9.40 10.06
N GLU A 163 8.22 10.23 11.02
CA GLU A 163 8.83 11.54 11.25
C GLU A 163 10.31 11.41 11.62
N THR A 164 10.66 10.40 12.42
CA THR A 164 12.06 10.12 12.80
C THR A 164 12.91 9.77 11.59
N ASP A 165 12.38 8.99 10.65
CA ASP A 165 13.06 8.62 9.42
C ASP A 165 13.16 9.79 8.45
N PHE A 166 12.07 10.54 8.28
CA PHE A 166 11.99 11.68 7.39
C PHE A 166 12.99 12.78 7.78
N LYS A 167 13.21 13.01 9.10
CA LYS A 167 14.23 13.94 9.60
C LYS A 167 15.66 13.54 9.21
N LYS A 168 15.94 12.24 9.13
CA LYS A 168 17.27 11.71 8.78
C LYS A 168 17.48 11.64 7.27
N PHE A 169 16.42 11.76 6.48
CA PHE A 169 16.52 11.74 5.04
C PHE A 169 17.18 13.03 4.54
N GLY A 170 18.38 12.91 3.97
CA GLY A 170 19.25 14.05 3.59
C GLY A 170 18.62 15.09 2.65
N ILE A 171 17.52 14.78 1.97
CA ILE A 171 16.76 15.77 1.18
C ILE A 171 16.06 16.80 2.09
N TYR A 172 15.65 16.37 3.30
CA TYR A 172 14.84 17.16 4.22
C TYR A 172 15.59 17.53 5.51
N SER A 173 16.78 16.97 5.75
CA SER A 173 17.57 17.23 6.96
C SER A 173 17.86 18.73 7.15
N ASP A 174 18.20 19.43 6.07
CA ASP A 174 18.49 20.87 6.13
C ASP A 174 17.22 21.71 6.28
N MET A 175 16.08 21.21 5.80
CA MET A 175 14.78 21.87 6.00
C MET A 175 14.34 21.77 7.46
N TYR A 176 14.57 20.64 8.12
CA TYR A 176 14.20 20.46 9.53
C TYR A 176 14.89 21.50 10.44
N SER A 177 16.19 21.75 10.21
CA SER A 177 16.97 22.69 11.01
C SER A 177 16.74 24.16 10.65
N ASN A 178 16.45 24.48 9.39
CA ASN A 178 16.43 25.86 8.90
C ASN A 178 15.03 26.40 8.54
N ASN A 179 14.04 25.53 8.31
CA ASN A 179 12.67 25.91 7.92
C ASN A 179 11.64 24.86 8.36
N LYS A 180 11.31 24.88 9.66
CA LYS A 180 10.38 23.93 10.28
C LYS A 180 9.01 23.89 9.61
N SER A 181 8.44 25.03 9.20
CA SER A 181 7.13 25.08 8.55
C SER A 181 7.13 24.35 7.20
N LYS A 182 8.17 24.54 6.38
CA LYS A 182 8.33 23.81 5.12
C LYS A 182 8.57 22.31 5.36
N PHE A 183 9.34 21.97 6.39
CA PHE A 183 9.52 20.58 6.80
C PHE A 183 8.18 19.92 7.16
N GLU A 184 7.36 20.57 7.99
CA GLU A 184 6.04 20.05 8.37
C GLU A 184 5.13 19.85 7.16
N GLU A 185 5.12 20.77 6.20
CA GLU A 185 4.33 20.64 4.98
C GLU A 185 4.76 19.43 4.12
N GLU A 186 6.07 19.28 3.90
CA GLU A 186 6.61 18.15 3.12
C GLU A 186 6.43 16.82 3.85
N PHE A 187 6.58 16.82 5.18
CA PHE A 187 6.28 15.66 6.00
C PHE A 187 4.81 15.25 5.89
N GLU A 188 3.86 16.18 5.97
CA GLU A 188 2.43 15.86 5.81
C GLU A 188 2.12 15.26 4.44
N LYS A 189 2.74 15.79 3.38
CA LYS A 189 2.58 15.26 2.02
C LYS A 189 3.15 13.85 1.92
N ALA A 190 4.33 13.59 2.48
CA ALA A 190 4.97 12.28 2.45
C ALA A 190 4.22 11.27 3.33
N PHE A 191 3.85 11.66 4.55
CA PHE A 191 3.18 10.80 5.53
C PHE A 191 1.88 10.20 4.98
N LYS A 192 1.09 10.99 4.24
CA LYS A 192 -0.18 10.57 3.62
C LYS A 192 -0.04 9.61 2.45
N GLN A 193 1.17 9.36 1.95
CA GLN A 193 1.43 8.46 0.82
C GLN A 193 1.62 6.99 1.25
N TYR A 194 1.35 6.66 2.52
CA TYR A 194 1.45 5.28 2.99
C TYR A 194 0.52 4.37 2.18
N LYS A 195 0.99 3.14 1.98
CA LYS A 195 0.26 2.04 1.37
C LYS A 195 0.23 0.88 2.35
N TYR A 196 -0.67 -0.07 2.16
CA TYR A 196 -0.75 -1.20 3.07
C TYR A 196 -1.28 -2.46 2.42
N TYR A 197 -0.84 -3.59 2.96
CA TYR A 197 -1.37 -4.90 2.67
C TYR A 197 -1.43 -5.74 3.95
N PHE A 198 -2.18 -6.84 3.92
CA PHE A 198 -2.27 -7.77 5.04
C PHE A 198 -1.39 -8.99 4.76
N LYS A 199 -0.66 -9.44 5.77
CA LYS A 199 0.17 -10.64 5.69
C LYS A 199 0.15 -11.34 7.03
N ASN A 200 -0.37 -12.58 7.04
CA ASN A 200 -0.73 -13.28 8.27
C ASN A 200 -1.73 -12.41 9.07
N ASN A 201 -1.55 -12.25 10.38
CA ASN A 201 -2.42 -11.43 11.23
C ASN A 201 -1.85 -10.02 11.46
N ASN A 202 -1.15 -9.48 10.47
CA ASN A 202 -0.58 -8.14 10.53
C ASN A 202 -1.06 -7.29 9.38
N VAL A 203 -1.21 -5.99 9.64
CA VAL A 203 -1.15 -4.98 8.59
C VAL A 203 0.32 -4.58 8.40
N VAL A 204 0.78 -4.65 7.15
CA VAL A 204 2.08 -4.14 6.73
C VAL A 204 1.83 -2.79 6.07
N ILE A 205 2.22 -1.71 6.74
CA ILE A 205 2.19 -0.36 6.19
C ILE A 205 3.54 -0.05 5.59
N PHE A 206 3.58 0.54 4.42
CA PHE A 206 4.83 0.80 3.74
C PHE A 206 4.80 2.07 2.90
N TYR A 207 6.00 2.53 2.54
CA TYR A 207 6.22 3.65 1.63
C TYR A 207 7.07 3.20 0.45
N ASP A 208 6.80 3.78 -0.73
CA ASP A 208 7.66 3.59 -1.90
C ASP A 208 9.07 4.15 -1.61
N ALA A 209 10.05 3.71 -2.39
CA ALA A 209 11.39 4.28 -2.33
C ALA A 209 11.35 5.80 -2.59
N LEU A 210 12.26 6.56 -1.97
CA LEU A 210 12.36 8.03 -2.06
C LEU A 210 11.22 8.82 -1.40
N THR A 211 10.20 8.19 -0.81
CA THR A 211 9.15 8.93 -0.11
C THR A 211 9.61 9.44 1.26
N ILE A 212 10.21 8.55 2.07
CA ILE A 212 10.61 8.88 3.45
C ILE A 212 12.08 8.56 3.75
N ARG A 213 12.76 7.88 2.83
CA ARG A 213 14.16 7.45 2.92
C ARG A 213 14.81 7.38 1.54
N PRO A 214 16.15 7.37 1.43
CA PRO A 214 16.87 7.22 0.17
C PRO A 214 16.48 5.97 -0.63
N ARG A 215 16.68 6.00 -1.95
CA ARG A 215 16.35 4.90 -2.86
C ARG A 215 17.03 3.57 -2.48
N VAL A 216 18.25 3.62 -1.94
CA VAL A 216 19.04 2.44 -1.58
C VAL A 216 18.36 1.57 -0.51
N ASP A 217 17.48 2.16 0.29
CA ASP A 217 16.76 1.42 1.34
C ASP A 217 15.53 0.67 0.78
N GLY A 218 15.17 0.90 -0.48
CA GLY A 218 14.03 0.24 -1.13
C GLY A 218 12.68 0.61 -0.52
N LYS A 219 11.76 -0.36 -0.49
CA LYS A 219 10.45 -0.26 0.16
C LYS A 219 10.64 -0.41 1.68
N ILE A 220 10.17 0.55 2.46
CA ILE A 220 10.22 0.50 3.92
C ILE A 220 8.91 -0.01 4.48
N GLU A 221 8.95 -1.04 5.32
CA GLU A 221 7.77 -1.68 5.90
C GLU A 221 7.71 -1.50 7.43
N PHE A 222 6.52 -1.19 7.93
CA PHE A 222 6.14 -1.10 9.32
C PHE A 222 5.04 -2.13 9.57
N ILE A 223 5.27 -3.05 10.51
CA ILE A 223 4.40 -4.21 10.73
C ILE A 223 3.65 -3.98 12.03
N PHE A 224 2.31 -4.03 11.97
CA PHE A 224 1.46 -3.89 13.14
C PHE A 224 0.57 -5.13 13.26
N PRO A 225 0.56 -5.80 14.44
CA PRO A 225 -0.35 -6.90 14.68
C PRO A 225 -1.80 -6.40 14.70
N ILE A 226 -2.71 -7.26 14.23
CA ILE A 226 -4.14 -7.07 14.35
C ILE A 226 -4.64 -8.06 15.38
N ASP A 227 -5.12 -7.53 16.51
CA ASP A 227 -5.77 -8.36 17.51
C ASP A 227 -7.14 -8.81 16.99
N ASN A 228 -7.34 -10.12 16.91
CA ASN A 228 -8.64 -10.73 16.61
C ASN A 228 -9.66 -10.56 17.76
N ASN A 229 -9.28 -9.87 18.84
CA ASN A 229 -10.13 -9.56 19.98
C ASN A 229 -11.13 -8.43 19.64
N THR A 230 -11.91 -8.60 18.58
CA THR A 230 -13.27 -8.07 18.59
C THR A 230 -14.09 -9.02 19.45
N GLU A 231 -14.35 -8.59 20.68
CA GLU A 231 -15.33 -9.21 21.59
C GLU A 231 -16.58 -9.62 20.80
N ASN A 232 -16.89 -10.93 20.81
CA ASN A 232 -18.19 -11.46 20.38
C ASN A 232 -19.22 -11.24 21.48
#